data_AF-A0A522E019-F1
#
_entry.id   AF-A0A522E019-F1
#
_cell.length_a   1.000
_cell.length_b   1.000
_cell.length_c   1.000
_cell.angle_alpha   90.00
_cell.angle_beta   90.00
_cell.angle_gamma   90.00
#
_symmetry.space_group_name_H-M   'P 1'
#
loop_
_entity.id
_entity.type
_entity.pdbx_description
1 polymer ?
#
loop_
_entity_poly.entity_id
_entity_poly.type
_entity_poly.pdbx_seq_one_letter_code
_entity_poly.pdbx_strand_id
1 'polypeptide(L)' 'MFLLITTVLYTALSFSQDMTKFNLYKPAEDAEKEIDGAVKKAKAEGKHVFIQIGGNWCIWCARFNDFVTTDKQIDSL' A
#
# COMPACT_ATOMS: atom_id res chain seq x y z
N MET A 1 -19.08 -25.21 -24.45
CA MET A 1 -18.54 -23.97 -25.05
C MET A 1 -18.71 -22.77 -24.11
N PHE A 2 -19.94 -22.35 -23.79
CA PHE A 2 -20.19 -21.21 -22.89
C PHE A 2 -19.55 -21.36 -21.50
N LEU A 3 -19.65 -22.54 -20.88
CA LEU A 3 -19.06 -22.81 -19.57
C LEU A 3 -17.53 -22.66 -19.57
N LEU A 4 -16.87 -23.10 -20.65
CA LEU A 4 -15.42 -23.03 -20.82
C LEU A 4 -14.93 -21.60 -21.05
N ILE A 5 -15.69 -20.83 -21.85
CA ILE A 5 -15.42 -19.41 -22.11
C ILE A 5 -15.56 -18.59 -20.83
N THR A 6 -16.59 -18.84 -20.01
CA THR A 6 -16.77 -18.17 -18.73
C THR A 6 -15.60 -18.46 -17.77
N THR A 7 -15.15 -19.71 -17.65
CA THR A 7 -14.03 -20.06 -16.75
C THR A 7 -12.72 -19.39 -17.18
N VAL A 8 -12.43 -19.33 -18.48
CA VAL A 8 -11.23 -18.67 -19.02
C VAL A 8 -11.26 -17.15 -18.76
N LEU A 9 -12.41 -16.49 -18.90
CA LEU A 9 -12.56 -15.07 -18.59
C LEU A 9 -12.36 -14.74 -17.10
N TYR A 10 -12.83 -15.60 -16.18
CA TYR A 10 -12.64 -15.40 -14.74
C TYR A 10 -11.16 -15.46 -14.34
N THR A 11 -10.35 -16.34 -14.96
CA THR A 11 -8.92 -16.46 -14.64
C THR A 11 -8.07 -15.28 -15.17
N ALA A 12 -8.54 -14.56 -16.19
CA ALA A 12 -7.81 -13.42 -16.76
C ALA A 12 -7.73 -12.22 -15.80
N LEU A 13 -8.69 -12.08 -14.86
CA LEU A 13 -8.71 -11.00 -13.87
C LEU A 13 -7.62 -11.16 -12.80
N SER A 14 -7.08 -12.36 -12.60
CA SER A 14 -6.06 -12.63 -11.58
C SER A 14 -4.66 -12.11 -11.95
N PHE A 15 -4.37 -11.87 -13.23
CA PHE A 15 -3.05 -11.42 -13.68
C PHE A 15 -2.76 -9.93 -13.40
N SER A 16 -3.77 -9.14 -13.04
CA SER A 16 -3.59 -7.71 -12.74
C SER A 16 -2.98 -7.45 -11.35
N GLN A 17 -2.68 -8.49 -10.56
CA GLN A 17 -2.20 -8.37 -9.18
C GLN A 17 -0.87 -9.12 -8.97
N ASP A 18 0.05 -9.10 -9.94
CA ASP A 18 1.42 -9.55 -9.67
C ASP A 18 2.12 -8.55 -8.73
N MET A 19 2.11 -8.89 -7.45
CA MET A 19 2.67 -8.08 -6.37
C MET A 19 4.06 -8.56 -5.92
N THR A 20 4.67 -9.50 -6.65
CA THR A 20 5.94 -10.13 -6.24
C THR A 20 7.11 -9.15 -6.07
N LYS A 21 7.03 -7.98 -6.72
CA LYS A 21 8.06 -6.93 -6.66
C LYS A 21 7.78 -5.83 -5.65
N PHE A 22 6.55 -5.70 -5.16
CA PHE A 22 6.18 -4.61 -4.25
C PHE A 22 6.41 -5.02 -2.80
N ASN A 23 7.30 -4.32 -2.10
CA ASN A 23 7.69 -4.64 -0.73
C ASN A 23 7.88 -3.36 0.10
N LEU A 24 6.78 -2.63 0.32
CA LEU A 24 6.76 -1.41 1.13
C LEU A 24 6.51 -1.71 2.61
N TYR A 25 5.58 -2.62 2.89
CA TYR A 25 5.17 -2.95 4.25
C TYR A 25 6.14 -3.96 4.86
N LYS A 26 6.39 -3.83 6.16
CA LYS A 26 7.32 -4.67 6.90
C LYS A 26 6.61 -5.43 8.03
N PRO A 27 6.04 -6.61 7.76
CA PRO A 27 5.17 -7.32 8.72
C PRO A 27 5.89 -7.81 9.99
N ALA A 28 7.22 -7.83 10.00
CA ALA A 28 8.02 -8.28 11.14
C ALA A 28 8.35 -7.13 12.13
N GLU A 29 8.03 -5.88 11.79
CA GLU A 29 8.23 -4.74 12.68
C GLU A 29 7.08 -4.59 13.69
N ASP A 30 7.38 -3.97 14.83
CA ASP A 30 6.39 -3.65 15.87
C ASP A 30 5.67 -2.34 15.51
N ALA A 31 4.52 -2.46 14.87
CA ALA A 31 3.74 -1.31 14.42
C ALA A 31 3.27 -0.41 15.58
N GLU A 32 2.98 -0.98 16.77
CA GLU A 32 2.53 -0.20 17.93
C GLU A 32 3.64 0.73 18.41
N LYS A 33 4.87 0.19 18.52
CA LYS A 33 6.05 0.98 18.88
C LYS A 33 6.33 2.11 17.89
N GLU A 34 6.21 1.86 16.58
CA GLU A 34 6.45 2.88 15.55
C GLU A 34 5.36 3.97 15.56
N ILE A 35 4.10 3.60 15.76
CA ILE A 35 2.99 4.55 15.90
C ILE A 35 3.21 5.44 17.13
N ASP A 36 3.61 4.87 18.27
CA ASP A 36 3.95 5.64 19.48
C ASP A 36 5.07 6.66 19.23
N GLY A 37 6.09 6.28 18.47
CA GLY A 37 7.16 7.17 18.03
C GLY A 37 6.64 8.32 17.16
N ALA A 38 5.81 8.01 16.17
CA ALA A 38 5.21 8.98 15.27
C ALA A 38 4.30 9.98 16.01
N VAL A 39 3.48 9.51 16.96
CA VAL A 39 2.62 10.34 17.80
C VAL A 39 3.44 11.31 18.65
N LYS A 40 4.52 10.83 19.28
CA LYS A 40 5.42 11.69 20.08
C LYS A 40 6.03 12.79 19.23
N LYS A 41 6.52 12.46 18.03
CA LYS A 41 7.09 13.43 17.08
C LYS A 41 6.05 14.44 16.61
N ALA A 42 4.88 13.98 16.16
CA ALA A 42 3.81 14.84 15.67
C ALA A 42 3.34 15.82 16.76
N LYS A 43 3.24 15.37 18.02
CA LYS A 43 2.92 16.23 19.17
C LYS A 43 3.96 17.32 19.38
N ALA A 44 5.25 16.99 19.30
CA ALA A 44 6.33 17.97 19.45
C ALA A 44 6.35 19.00 18.31
N GLU A 45 5.96 18.59 17.11
CA GLU A 45 5.92 19.45 15.91
C GLU A 45 4.57 20.17 15.70
N GLY A 46 3.56 19.92 16.53
CA GLY A 46 2.21 20.48 16.35
C GLY A 46 1.50 19.96 15.10
N LYS A 47 1.77 18.72 14.69
CA LYS A 47 1.22 18.07 13.49
C LYS A 47 0.27 16.93 13.83
N HIS A 48 -0.45 16.45 12.81
CA HIS A 48 -1.26 15.23 12.87
C HIS A 48 -0.46 14.02 12.39
N VAL A 49 -0.89 12.83 12.84
CA VAL A 49 -0.36 11.55 12.34
C VAL A 49 -1.26 11.05 11.22
N PHE A 50 -0.67 10.75 10.07
CA PHE A 50 -1.32 10.07 8.95
C PHE A 50 -0.83 8.61 8.90
N ILE A 51 -1.75 7.65 8.99
CA ILE A 51 -1.42 6.22 8.98
C ILE A 51 -1.85 5.60 7.65
N GLN A 52 -0.90 5.00 6.95
CA GLN A 52 -1.18 4.19 5.76
C GLN A 52 -1.24 2.71 6.14
N ILE A 53 -2.44 2.12 6.08
CA ILE A 53 -2.67 0.71 6.40
C ILE A 53 -2.80 -0.09 5.11
N GLY A 54 -2.04 -1.18 5.00
CA GLY A 54 -2.08 -2.05 3.83
C GLY A 54 -1.17 -3.26 3.97
N GLY A 55 -0.80 -3.84 2.84
CA GLY A 55 0.11 -4.98 2.78
C GLY A 55 0.78 -5.11 1.42
N ASN A 56 1.84 -5.91 1.34
CA ASN A 56 2.61 -6.08 0.09
C ASN A 56 1.80 -6.73 -1.03
N TRP A 57 0.65 -7.31 -0.73
CA TRP A 57 -0.32 -7.86 -1.68
C TRP A 57 -1.31 -6.82 -2.24
N CYS A 58 -1.23 -5.56 -1.82
CA CYS A 58 -2.20 -4.51 -2.14
C CYS A 58 -1.77 -3.68 -3.36
N ILE A 59 -2.37 -3.95 -4.53
CA ILE A 59 -2.10 -3.18 -5.77
C ILE A 59 -2.45 -1.70 -5.65
N TRP A 60 -3.50 -1.36 -4.90
CA TRP A 60 -3.91 0.03 -4.68
C TRP A 60 -2.91 0.78 -3.80
N CYS A 61 -2.30 0.09 -2.83
CA CYS A 61 -1.27 0.64 -1.98
C CYS A 61 0.00 0.91 -2.79
N ALA A 62 0.35 0.02 -3.72
CA ALA A 62 1.45 0.24 -4.66
C ALA A 62 1.21 1.45 -5.57
N ARG A 63 0.02 1.57 -6.15
CA ARG A 63 -0.35 2.73 -6.99
C ARG A 63 -0.38 4.04 -6.21
N PHE A 64 -0.91 4.01 -4.99
CA PHE A 64 -0.90 5.18 -4.13
C PHE A 64 0.53 5.57 -3.76
N ASN A 65 1.38 4.62 -3.38
CA ASN A 65 2.79 4.87 -3.11
C ASN A 65 3.50 5.50 -4.32
N ASP A 66 3.29 4.96 -5.53
CA ASP A 66 3.82 5.52 -6.77
C ASP A 66 3.35 6.97 -6.98
N PHE A 67 2.07 7.24 -6.80
CA PHE A 67 1.51 8.59 -6.93
C PHE A 67 2.14 9.57 -5.92
N VAL A 68 2.17 9.23 -4.63
CA VAL A 68 2.69 10.13 -3.59
C VAL A 68 4.21 10.24 -3.57
N THR A 69 4.95 9.44 -4.35
CA THR A 69 6.41 9.54 -4.45
C THR A 69 6.90 10.13 -5.77
N THR A 70 6.01 10.27 -6.76
CA THR A 70 6.35 10.79 -8.09
C THR A 70 5.70 12.13 -8.42
N ASP A 71 4.57 12.47 -7.78
CA ASP A 71 3.93 13.76 -7.95
C ASP A 71 4.67 14.83 -7.13
N LYS A 72 5.30 15.79 -7.83
CA LYS A 72 6.11 16.86 -7.23
C LYS A 72 5.36 17.78 -6.26
N GLN A 73 4.04 17.79 -6.27
CA GLN A 73 3.26 18.58 -5.32
C GLN A 73 3.17 17.91 -3.95
N ILE A 74 3.39 16.59 -3.87
CA ILE A 74 3.16 15.75 -2.68
C ILE A 74 4.25 14.70 -2.44
N ASP A 75 5.37 14.74 -3.18
CA ASP A 75 6.50 13.80 -3.09
C ASP A 75 7.26 13.81 -1.75
N SER A 76 6.91 14.77 -0.90
CA SER A 76 7.52 15.03 0.41
C SER A 76 6.60 14.65 1.58
N LEU A 77 5.56 13.85 1.30
CA LEU A 77 4.66 13.27 2.31
C LEU A 77 5.40 12.34 3.29
#